data_AF-A0A1B9VP96-F1
#
_entry.id   AF-A0A1B9VP96-F1
#
_cell.length_a   1.000
_cell.length_b   1.000
_cell.length_c   1.000
_cell.angle_alpha   90.00
_cell.angle_beta   90.00
_cell.angle_gamma   90.00
#
_symmetry.space_group_name_H-M   'P 1'
#
loop_
_entity.id
_entity.type
_entity.pdbx_description
1 polymer ?
#
loop_
_entity_poly.entity_id
_entity_poly.type
_entity_poly.pdbx_seq_one_letter_code
_entity_poly.pdbx_strand_id
1 'polypeptide(L)'
;MTTIRTIQKTYAFHHPFHLKGFDHSFPAGSYNVETEEEMLEGLSFVSYKRTGTTLHMIRTATTIIEPKIFNIDPRDFDLAVLRDRHQCAEETGLSDAPSMMSRVDKLAIERGENEGMTPRK
;
A
#
# COMPACT_ATOMS: atom_id res chain seq x y z
N MET A 1 -13.71 -35.46 -6.59
CA MET A 1 -13.96 -34.96 -5.21
C MET A 1 -13.14 -33.70 -5.14
N THR A 2 -13.75 -32.50 -5.17
CA THR A 2 -12.96 -31.27 -5.18
C THR A 2 -12.17 -31.16 -3.87
N THR A 3 -10.87 -30.95 -3.97
CA THR A 3 -10.01 -30.81 -2.80
C THR A 3 -10.01 -29.34 -2.40
N ILE A 4 -10.55 -29.03 -1.24
CA ILE A 4 -10.54 -27.67 -0.67
C ILE A 4 -9.43 -27.60 0.37
N ARG A 5 -8.59 -26.56 0.29
CA ARG A 5 -7.61 -26.25 1.31
C ARG A 5 -7.89 -24.85 1.88
N THR A 6 -7.65 -24.71 3.18
CA THR A 6 -7.84 -23.45 3.89
C THR A 6 -6.48 -22.94 4.36
N ILE A 7 -6.14 -21.71 4.01
CA ILE A 7 -4.88 -21.07 4.38
C ILE A 7 -5.17 -19.95 5.36
N GLN A 8 -4.56 -20.01 6.54
CA GLN A 8 -4.64 -18.93 7.53
C GLN A 8 -3.35 -18.13 7.56
N LYS A 9 -3.48 -16.80 7.54
CA LYS A 9 -2.33 -15.89 7.56
C LYS A 9 -2.65 -14.60 8.30
N THR A 10 -1.72 -14.14 9.12
CA THR A 10 -1.83 -12.87 9.84
C THR A 10 -1.30 -11.72 9.00
N TYR A 11 -2.07 -10.64 8.90
CA TYR A 11 -1.70 -9.39 8.23
C TYR A 11 -1.77 -8.23 9.22
N ALA A 12 -0.74 -7.39 9.25
CA ALA A 12 -0.73 -6.17 10.02
C ALA A 12 -0.94 -4.98 9.09
N PHE A 13 -1.97 -4.18 9.35
CA PHE A 13 -2.27 -2.94 8.65
C PHE A 13 -1.84 -1.76 9.52
N HIS A 14 -1.07 -0.84 8.94
CA HIS A 14 -0.60 0.38 9.61
C HIS A 14 -1.62 1.51 9.50
N HIS A 15 -2.44 1.46 8.45
CA HIS A 15 -3.43 2.47 8.13
C HIS A 15 -4.85 1.89 8.12
N PRO A 16 -5.86 2.71 8.45
CA PRO A 16 -7.24 2.30 8.26
C PRO A 16 -7.54 2.11 6.77
N PHE A 17 -8.24 1.03 6.43
CA PHE A 17 -8.56 0.67 5.05
C PHE A 17 -10.07 0.47 4.88
N HIS A 18 -10.51 0.49 3.62
CA HIS A 18 -11.91 0.29 3.26
C HIS A 18 -12.00 -0.92 2.36
N LEU A 19 -13.05 -1.72 2.56
CA LEU A 19 -13.34 -2.85 1.68
C LEU A 19 -14.67 -2.65 0.98
N LYS A 20 -14.75 -3.03 -0.30
CA LYS A 20 -16.02 -3.02 -1.04
C LYS A 20 -17.03 -3.97 -0.39
N GLY A 21 -18.26 -3.49 -0.23
CA GLY A 21 -19.33 -4.22 0.46
C GLY A 21 -19.47 -3.87 1.95
N PHE A 22 -18.61 -3.00 2.48
CA PHE A 22 -18.71 -2.47 3.83
C PHE A 22 -18.80 -0.94 3.80
N ASP A 23 -19.82 -0.38 4.43
CA ASP A 23 -19.99 1.08 4.60
C ASP A 23 -19.04 1.68 5.66
N HIS A 24 -18.28 0.82 6.37
CA HIS A 24 -17.38 1.25 7.43
C HIS A 24 -15.91 1.04 7.05
N SER A 25 -15.04 1.90 7.58
CA SER A 25 -13.59 1.69 7.55
C SER A 25 -13.16 0.62 8.55
N PHE A 26 -12.20 -0.20 8.19
CA PHE A 26 -11.50 -1.11 9.10
C PHE A 26 -10.32 -0.35 9.74
N PRO A 27 -10.16 -0.38 11.06
CA PRO A 27 -9.06 0.32 11.73
C PRO A 27 -7.70 -0.32 11.40
N ALA A 28 -6.62 0.45 11.58
CA ALA A 28 -5.27 -0.12 11.56
C ALA A 28 -5.13 -1.17 12.69
N GLY A 29 -4.44 -2.27 12.42
CA GLY A 29 -4.28 -3.36 13.37
C GLY A 29 -3.92 -4.70 12.73
N SER A 30 -3.84 -5.72 13.57
CA SER A 30 -3.53 -7.09 13.14
C SER A 30 -4.81 -7.89 12.90
N TYR A 31 -4.89 -8.51 11.74
CA TYR A 31 -6.01 -9.31 11.29
C TYR A 31 -5.54 -10.72 10.90
N ASN A 32 -6.28 -11.74 11.34
CA ASN A 32 -6.11 -13.10 10.84
C ASN A 32 -7.02 -13.28 9.62
N VAL A 33 -6.43 -13.66 8.50
CA VAL A 33 -7.13 -13.84 7.23
C VAL A 33 -7.10 -15.31 6.90
N GLU A 34 -8.29 -15.87 6.72
CA GLU A 34 -8.48 -17.22 6.23
C GLU A 34 -8.87 -17.15 4.75
N THR A 35 -8.11 -17.83 3.89
CA THR A 35 -8.37 -17.91 2.45
C THR A 35 -8.70 -19.34 2.10
N GLU A 36 -9.87 -19.55 1.51
CA GLU A 36 -10.27 -20.84 0.98
C GLU A 36 -9.83 -20.96 -0.47
N GLU A 37 -9.11 -22.04 -0.78
CA GLU A 37 -8.63 -22.36 -2.10
C GLU A 37 -9.14 -23.72 -2.55
N GLU A 38 -9.84 -23.74 -3.66
CA GLU A 38 -10.29 -24.96 -4.32
C GLU A 38 -9.22 -25.42 -5.32
N MET A 39 -8.79 -26.68 -5.22
CA MET A 39 -7.96 -27.31 -6.23
C MET A 39 -8.80 -27.64 -7.46
N LEU A 40 -8.41 -27.07 -8.59
CA LEU A 40 -9.01 -27.37 -9.89
C LEU A 40 -8.39 -28.66 -10.42
N GLU A 41 -9.12 -29.77 -10.29
CA GLU A 41 -8.77 -31.07 -10.88
C GLU A 41 -9.02 -31.06 -12.40
N GLY A 42 -8.20 -31.80 -13.16
CA GLY A 42 -8.41 -31.97 -14.61
C GLY A 42 -7.67 -30.96 -15.51
N LEU A 43 -6.84 -30.09 -14.95
CA LEU A 43 -5.84 -29.33 -15.69
C LEU A 43 -4.55 -30.15 -15.78
N SER A 44 -3.71 -29.91 -16.81
CA SER A 44 -2.40 -30.57 -16.95
C SER A 44 -1.43 -30.25 -15.80
N PHE A 45 -1.80 -29.35 -14.89
CA PHE A 45 -1.06 -28.94 -13.71
C PHE A 45 -2.02 -28.66 -12.56
N VAL A 46 -1.52 -28.76 -11.32
CA VAL A 46 -2.29 -28.40 -10.12
C VAL A 46 -2.51 -26.88 -10.11
N SER A 47 -3.77 -26.45 -10.15
CA SER A 47 -4.15 -25.03 -10.05
C SER A 47 -5.09 -24.82 -8.87
N TYR A 48 -4.97 -23.68 -8.20
CA TYR A 48 -5.81 -23.32 -7.06
C TYR A 48 -6.60 -22.06 -7.41
N LYS A 49 -7.91 -22.07 -7.12
CA LYS A 49 -8.78 -20.90 -7.24
C LYS A 49 -9.21 -20.49 -5.84
N ARG A 50 -8.96 -19.22 -5.50
CA ARG A 50 -9.50 -18.62 -4.27
C ARG A 50 -11.03 -18.53 -4.39
N THR A 51 -11.74 -19.17 -3.48
CA THR A 51 -13.21 -19.23 -3.45
C THR A 51 -13.81 -18.35 -2.36
N GLY A 52 -13.06 -18.06 -1.30
CA GLY A 52 -13.51 -17.24 -0.18
C GLY A 52 -12.35 -16.60 0.58
N THR A 53 -12.62 -15.47 1.24
CA THR A 53 -11.68 -14.86 2.18
C THR A 53 -12.43 -14.34 3.40
N THR A 54 -12.03 -14.81 4.56
CA THR A 54 -12.64 -14.53 5.85
C THR A 54 -11.65 -13.77 6.72
N LEU A 55 -12.02 -12.57 7.13
CA LEU A 55 -11.22 -11.69 7.98
C LEU A 55 -11.66 -11.82 9.43
N HIS A 56 -10.73 -12.19 10.30
CA HIS A 56 -10.88 -12.27 11.74
C HIS A 56 -10.07 -11.15 12.40
N MET A 57 -10.73 -10.26 13.12
CA MET A 57 -10.04 -9.22 13.89
C MET A 57 -9.40 -9.81 15.15
N ILE A 58 -8.09 -9.58 15.33
CA ILE A 58 -7.40 -10.00 16.56
C ILE A 58 -7.57 -8.93 17.63
N ARG A 59 -8.01 -9.32 18.82
CA ARG A 59 -8.09 -8.43 19.97
C ARG A 59 -6.68 -7.95 20.34
N THR A 60 -6.37 -6.69 20.05
CA THR A 60 -5.15 -6.05 20.57
C THR A 60 -5.41 -5.65 22.03
N ALA A 61 -4.40 -5.72 22.90
CA ALA A 61 -4.54 -5.45 24.34
C ALA A 61 -5.15 -4.06 24.66
N THR A 62 -5.07 -3.13 23.71
CA THR A 62 -5.57 -1.76 23.78
C THR A 62 -7.06 -1.62 23.46
N THR A 63 -7.73 -2.62 22.88
CA THR A 63 -9.14 -2.47 22.49
C THR A 63 -9.95 -3.74 22.73
N ILE A 64 -11.01 -3.60 23.52
CA ILE A 64 -12.03 -4.64 23.77
C ILE A 64 -12.99 -4.64 22.57
N ILE A 65 -12.50 -5.06 21.40
CA ILE A 65 -13.37 -5.26 20.24
C ILE A 65 -13.79 -6.72 20.27
N GLU A 66 -15.11 -6.96 20.18
CA GLU A 66 -15.64 -8.31 20.04
C GLU A 66 -15.02 -8.96 18.79
N PRO A 67 -14.62 -10.23 18.86
CA PRO A 67 -14.09 -10.94 17.70
C PRO A 67 -15.14 -10.93 16.59
N LYS A 68 -14.89 -10.16 15.55
CA LYS A 68 -15.81 -10.01 14.41
C LYS A 68 -15.21 -10.69 13.19
N ILE A 69 -16.08 -11.43 12.50
CA ILE A 69 -15.77 -12.18 11.29
C ILE A 69 -16.41 -11.45 10.12
N PHE A 70 -15.64 -11.21 9.06
CA PHE A 70 -16.12 -10.53 7.86
C PHE A 70 -15.78 -11.37 6.63
N ASN A 71 -16.78 -11.60 5.77
CA ASN A 71 -16.55 -12.18 4.45
C ASN A 71 -16.19 -11.06 3.48
N ILE A 72 -15.00 -11.15 2.90
CA ILE A 72 -14.42 -10.10 2.08
C ILE A 72 -14.06 -10.64 0.71
N ASP A 73 -14.07 -9.77 -0.32
CA ASP A 73 -13.60 -10.16 -1.64
C ASP A 73 -12.05 -10.29 -1.64
N PRO A 74 -11.49 -11.40 -2.14
CA PRO A 74 -10.04 -11.61 -2.13
C PRO A 74 -9.27 -10.56 -2.92
N ARG A 75 -9.83 -10.03 -4.02
CA ARG A 75 -9.13 -9.01 -4.83
C ARG A 75 -9.12 -7.68 -4.12
N ASP A 76 -10.24 -7.34 -3.48
CA ASP A 76 -10.37 -6.10 -2.72
C ASP A 76 -9.43 -6.10 -1.50
N PHE A 77 -9.29 -7.25 -0.83
CA PHE A 77 -8.30 -7.45 0.21
C PHE A 77 -6.85 -7.26 -0.28
N ASP A 78 -6.48 -7.87 -1.41
CA ASP A 78 -5.15 -7.71 -2.00
C ASP A 78 -4.84 -6.22 -2.34
N LEU A 79 -5.84 -5.48 -2.83
CA LEU A 79 -5.71 -4.04 -3.08
C LEU A 79 -5.52 -3.24 -1.78
N ALA A 80 -6.25 -3.57 -0.71
CA ALA A 80 -6.09 -2.93 0.59
C ALA A 80 -4.68 -3.15 1.15
N VAL A 81 -4.14 -4.38 1.06
CA VAL A 81 -2.77 -4.70 1.49
C VAL A 81 -1.72 -3.93 0.67
N LEU A 82 -1.91 -3.83 -0.65
CA LEU A 82 -1.01 -3.07 -1.50
C LEU A 82 -1.00 -1.58 -1.12
N ARG A 83 -2.18 -1.01 -0.84
CA ARG A 83 -2.33 0.39 -0.46
C ARG A 83 -1.70 0.70 0.89
N ASP A 84 -1.91 -0.15 1.90
CA ASP A 84 -1.28 0.00 3.23
C ASP A 84 0.24 0.01 3.12
N ARG A 85 0.81 -0.93 2.34
CA ARG A 85 2.25 -1.02 2.10
C ARG A 85 2.81 0.23 1.40
N HIS A 86 2.07 0.77 0.43
CA HIS A 86 2.48 2.00 -0.25
C HIS A 86 2.43 3.21 0.71
N GLN A 87 1.40 3.32 1.53
CA GLN A 87 1.28 4.41 2.50
C GLN A 87 2.40 4.35 3.55
N CYS A 88 2.74 3.15 4.02
CA CYS A 88 3.85 2.90 4.93
C CYS A 88 5.24 3.20 4.31
N ALA A 89 5.38 3.02 2.99
CA ALA A 89 6.62 3.37 2.30
C ALA A 89 6.82 4.88 2.18
N GLU A 90 5.75 5.65 1.95
CA GLU A 90 5.82 7.10 1.71
C GLU A 90 6.06 7.89 2.99
N GLU A 91 5.64 7.39 4.16
CA GLU A 91 5.92 8.02 5.46
C GLU A 91 7.41 7.92 5.86
N THR A 92 8.12 6.91 5.35
CA THR A 92 9.57 6.72 5.61
C THR A 92 10.44 7.54 4.64
N GLY A 93 9.85 8.16 3.62
CA GLY A 93 10.57 8.84 2.54
C GLY A 93 10.67 10.38 2.63
N LEU A 94 10.05 11.02 3.63
CA LEU A 94 10.01 12.49 3.70
C LEU A 94 11.04 13.14 4.64
N SER A 95 12.03 12.41 5.16
CA SER A 95 13.03 12.98 6.08
C SER A 95 14.50 12.74 5.74
N ASP A 96 14.87 12.10 4.62
CA ASP A 96 16.28 12.03 4.21
C ASP A 96 16.48 11.97 2.68
N ALA A 97 16.51 13.15 2.04
CA ALA A 97 17.45 13.45 0.96
C ALA A 97 17.41 14.96 0.59
N PRO A 98 18.57 15.61 0.46
CA PRO A 98 18.66 16.99 -0.01
C PRO A 98 18.37 16.99 -1.52
N SER A 99 17.18 17.42 -1.92
CA SER A 99 16.89 17.65 -3.34
C SER A 99 17.64 18.89 -3.82
N MET A 100 18.88 18.60 -4.20
CA MET A 100 19.73 19.29 -5.15
C MET A 100 18.89 20.13 -6.12
N MET A 101 18.97 21.45 -5.97
CA MET A 101 18.49 22.43 -6.93
C MET A 101 19.22 22.22 -8.27
N SER A 102 18.78 21.25 -9.07
CA SER A 102 19.12 21.18 -10.47
C SER A 102 18.06 21.91 -11.26
N ARG A 103 18.22 23.23 -11.34
CA ARG A 103 17.78 24.03 -12.47
C ARG A 103 18.71 25.23 -12.61
N VAL A 104 19.98 24.91 -12.86
CA VAL A 104 20.83 25.74 -13.72
C VAL A 104 20.11 25.80 -15.07
N ASP A 105 19.16 26.73 -15.23
CA ASP A 105 18.76 27.31 -16.51
C ASP A 105 17.70 28.41 -16.28
N LYS A 106 18.07 29.54 -15.66
CA LYS A 106 17.27 30.77 -15.70
C LYS A 106 18.12 32.01 -15.41
N LEU A 107 19.16 32.30 -16.19
CA LEU A 107 19.63 33.70 -16.33
C LEU A 107 20.52 33.87 -17.58
N ALA A 108 19.94 33.68 -18.77
CA ALA A 108 20.49 34.21 -20.01
C ALA A 108 19.57 35.34 -20.49
N ILE A 109 19.57 36.46 -19.77
CA ILE A 109 19.00 37.72 -20.27
C ILE A 109 20.05 38.81 -20.10
N GLU A 110 20.58 39.15 -21.26
CA GLU A 110 21.36 40.32 -21.66
C GLU A 110 21.00 41.60 -20.90
N ARG A 111 22.01 42.28 -20.33
CA ARG A 111 21.93 43.70 -20.00
C ARG A 111 23.23 44.36 -20.42
N GLY A 112 23.12 45.20 -21.44
CA GLY A 112 24.22 45.98 -21.99
C GLY A 112 24.64 47.16 -21.11
N GLU A 113 25.59 47.88 -21.70
CA GLU A 113 25.94 49.26 -21.44
C GLU A 113 26.69 49.54 -20.13
N ASN A 114 27.97 49.85 -20.24
CA ASN A 114 28.43 51.21 -19.91
C ASN A 114 29.84 51.42 -20.49
N GLU A 115 29.88 52.28 -21.49
CA GLU A 115 31.07 52.95 -21.99
C GLU A 115 31.73 53.72 -20.83
N GLY A 116 33.07 53.70 -20.75
CA GLY A 116 33.76 54.34 -19.63
C GLY A 116 35.28 54.37 -19.72
N MET A 117 35.78 55.00 -20.79
CA MET A 117 37.00 55.82 -20.86
C MET A 117 37.93 55.82 -19.62
N THR A 118 39.17 55.33 -19.78
CA THR A 118 40.38 56.18 -19.89
C THR A 118 41.64 55.30 -20.05
N PRO A 119 42.49 55.55 -21.06
CA PRO A 119 43.87 55.09 -21.04
C PRO A 119 44.71 56.16 -20.33
N ARG A 120 45.74 55.79 -19.54
CA ARG A 120 47.02 56.52 -19.24
C ARG A 120 47.81 55.63 -18.27
N LYS A 121 49.12 55.42 -18.35
CA LYS A 121 50.22 55.88 -19.20
C LYS A 121 51.36 54.88 -19.03
#